data_AF-A0A1M6A7S3-F1
#
_entry.id   AF-A0A1M6A7S3-F1
#
_cell.length_a   1.000
_cell.length_b   1.000
_cell.length_c   1.000
_cell.angle_alpha   90.00
_cell.angle_beta   90.00
_cell.angle_gamma   90.00
#
_symmetry.space_group_name_H-M   'P 1'
#
loop_
_entity.id
_entity.type
_entity.pdbx_description
1 polymer ?
#
loop_
_entity_poly.entity_id
_entity_poly.type
_entity_poly.pdbx_seq_one_letter_code
_entity_poly.pdbx_strand_id
1 'polypeptide(L)'
;MNLFARMRDDILAALADMQAAGELPGGLDTANVTVEPPRDPAHGDMATNAAMVLAKPAGMKPRDIAAALSTRLAALDHVAEAEVAGPGFLNLRLADSVWADVIATVIEDHDFGRSDMGAGQRVNVEYVSANPTGPLHVGHTRGAVFGDALANLLDYTGWDVTREYYINDGGAQVDVLARSVYLRYLEAHGQEVAFADGTYPGDYLVAVGEALKDKVGDAYVDKGEDVWLEQIRDFATDAMMDLIRADLAALGVEMDKFYSEKSLYGTGRIEAALDTLDGKGLIYVGTLEPPKGKLPDDWEAREQTLFRSTDHGDDVDRPVKKSDGSWTYFAPDIAYHYDKIDRGFDALIDVFGADHGGYVKRMKAAVSALSDGQVPLDIKLCQLVKLWKNGEPFTMSKRAGNFITLRDVVDEVGPDVTRFTMLTRKNDAPLDFDFAKAVEQSKDNPVFYVQYAHARIRSVERKADALEIAMGPPQLSDPAEFDVARKLAEWPRLVEIAAKNHEPHRIAFYLYDLASSFHSLWNKGNDDPSLRIIQEDHPRVTAGKLALPRAVANVLSAGLGILGVTPLEELR
;
A
#
# COMPACT_ATOMS: atom_id res chain seq x y z
N MET A 1 20.44 2.50 10.16
CA MET A 1 20.50 1.91 11.53
C MET A 1 19.10 1.88 12.16
N ASN A 2 18.60 0.72 12.59
CA ASN A 2 17.38 0.63 13.41
C ASN A 2 17.77 0.59 14.89
N LEU A 3 17.56 1.69 15.63
CA LEU A 3 17.99 1.82 17.03
C LEU A 3 17.36 0.75 17.95
N PHE A 4 16.10 0.39 17.69
CA PHE A 4 15.40 -0.65 18.44
C PHE A 4 15.95 -2.04 18.14
N ALA A 5 16.33 -2.32 16.89
CA ALA A 5 16.98 -3.57 16.52
C ALA A 5 18.37 -3.69 17.18
N ARG A 6 19.17 -2.62 17.18
CA ARG A 6 20.47 -2.58 17.87
C ARG A 6 20.31 -2.88 19.36
N MET A 7 19.39 -2.21 20.04
CA MET A 7 19.12 -2.46 21.45
C MET A 7 18.60 -3.88 21.70
N ARG A 8 17.81 -4.45 20.78
CA ARG A 8 17.41 -5.86 20.85
C ARG A 8 18.62 -6.77 20.77
N ASP A 9 19.56 -6.51 19.87
CA ASP A 9 20.78 -7.31 19.75
C ASP A 9 21.66 -7.21 21.00
N ASP A 10 21.79 -6.02 21.59
CA ASP A 10 22.47 -5.82 22.88
C ASP A 10 21.81 -6.62 24.01
N ILE A 11 20.48 -6.65 24.06
CA ILE A 11 19.71 -7.47 25.01
C ILE A 11 19.96 -8.96 24.78
N LEU A 12 19.95 -9.42 23.52
CA LEU A 12 20.19 -10.82 23.19
C LEU A 12 21.63 -11.24 23.56
N ALA A 13 22.60 -10.37 23.34
CA ALA A 13 23.99 -10.58 23.76
C ALA A 13 24.09 -10.66 25.30
N ALA A 14 23.46 -9.73 26.03
CA ALA A 14 23.44 -9.74 27.49
C ALA A 14 22.76 -11.02 28.05
N LEU A 15 21.70 -11.51 27.40
CA LEU A 15 21.06 -12.78 27.75
C LEU A 15 21.98 -13.98 27.49
N ALA A 16 22.73 -13.99 26.38
CA ALA A 16 23.73 -15.02 26.09
C ALA A 16 24.85 -15.03 27.14
N ASP A 17 25.31 -13.86 27.59
CA ASP A 17 26.29 -13.74 28.68
C ASP A 17 25.75 -14.26 30.01
N MET A 18 24.47 -14.01 30.31
CA MET A 18 23.80 -14.61 31.48
C MET A 18 23.75 -16.14 31.39
N GLN A 19 23.55 -16.70 30.19
CA GLN A 19 23.62 -18.14 29.97
C GLN A 19 25.02 -18.70 30.19
N ALA A 20 26.04 -18.03 29.65
CA ALA A 20 27.44 -18.42 29.82
C ALA A 20 27.89 -18.34 31.30
N ALA A 21 27.37 -17.37 32.06
CA ALA A 21 27.63 -17.20 33.49
C ALA A 21 26.86 -18.19 34.39
N GLY A 22 25.95 -19.01 33.83
CA GLY A 22 25.09 -19.91 34.60
C GLY A 22 23.97 -19.22 35.38
N GLU A 23 23.73 -17.94 35.10
CA GLU A 23 22.65 -17.14 35.69
C GLU A 23 21.30 -17.37 34.99
N LEU A 24 21.34 -17.87 33.74
CA LEU A 24 20.17 -18.21 32.94
C LEU A 24 20.38 -19.59 32.29
N PRO A 25 19.37 -20.47 32.20
CA PRO A 25 19.51 -21.74 31.48
C PRO A 25 19.82 -21.53 30.00
N GLY A 26 20.64 -22.40 29.41
CA GLY A 26 20.91 -22.41 27.97
C GLY A 26 19.73 -22.95 27.14
N GLY A 27 19.71 -22.63 25.85
CA GLY A 27 18.71 -23.16 24.89
C GLY A 27 17.32 -22.56 25.00
N LEU A 28 17.20 -21.38 25.62
CA LEU A 28 15.93 -20.66 25.69
C LEU A 28 15.57 -20.00 24.35
N ASP A 29 14.29 -20.05 24.00
CA ASP A 29 13.77 -19.36 22.83
C ASP A 29 13.62 -17.86 23.10
N THR A 30 14.37 -17.06 22.33
CA THR A 30 14.38 -15.60 22.42
C THR A 30 13.60 -14.92 21.29
N ALA A 31 12.90 -15.66 20.42
CA ALA A 31 12.18 -15.12 19.27
C ALA A 31 11.14 -14.06 19.66
N ASN A 32 10.50 -14.22 20.82
CA ASN A 32 9.46 -13.32 21.33
C ASN A 32 9.99 -12.15 22.19
N VAL A 33 11.32 -12.01 22.31
CA VAL A 33 11.94 -10.87 22.99
C VAL A 33 11.80 -9.64 22.10
N THR A 34 11.16 -8.60 22.64
CA THR A 34 10.90 -7.33 21.94
C THR A 34 11.53 -6.15 22.67
N VAL A 35 11.78 -5.09 21.89
CA VAL A 35 12.15 -3.77 22.37
C VAL A 35 11.22 -2.77 21.70
N GLU A 36 10.47 -2.01 22.49
CA GLU A 36 9.44 -1.10 21.99
C GLU A 36 9.45 0.21 22.77
N PRO A 37 8.92 1.31 22.20
CA PRO A 37 8.65 2.51 22.99
C PRO A 37 7.69 2.19 24.15
N PRO A 38 7.95 2.67 25.38
CA PRO A 38 7.01 2.48 26.48
C PRO A 38 5.70 3.24 26.21
N ARG A 39 4.59 2.73 26.76
CA ARG A 39 3.29 3.39 26.66
C ARG A 39 3.26 4.76 27.35
N ASP A 40 4.00 4.89 28.44
CA ASP A 40 4.17 6.12 29.19
C ASP A 40 5.60 6.63 29.00
N PRO A 41 5.82 7.82 28.40
CA PRO A 41 7.15 8.40 28.23
C PRO A 41 7.92 8.60 29.54
N ALA A 42 7.22 8.65 30.70
CA ALA A 42 7.88 8.69 32.00
C ALA A 42 8.71 7.43 32.28
N HIS A 43 8.39 6.31 31.65
CA HIS A 43 9.09 5.03 31.78
C HIS A 43 10.35 4.90 30.90
N GLY A 44 10.88 6.01 30.37
CA GLY A 44 12.10 6.00 29.57
C GLY A 44 11.83 6.06 28.07
N ASP A 45 12.84 5.68 27.30
CA ASP A 45 12.84 5.77 25.84
C ASP A 45 12.54 4.40 25.20
N MET A 46 12.86 3.29 25.88
CA MET A 46 12.59 1.93 25.42
C MET A 46 12.16 1.02 26.56
N ALA A 47 11.42 -0.03 26.24
CA ALA A 47 11.09 -1.10 27.17
C ALA A 47 11.27 -2.47 26.52
N THR A 48 11.73 -3.44 27.28
CA THR A 48 11.80 -4.85 26.85
C THR A 48 10.99 -5.79 27.74
N ASN A 49 10.38 -6.80 27.09
CA ASN A 49 9.64 -7.88 27.73
C ASN A 49 10.52 -9.11 28.04
N ALA A 50 11.83 -9.06 27.79
CA ALA A 50 12.73 -10.22 27.82
C ALA A 50 12.56 -11.12 29.06
N ALA A 51 12.55 -10.50 30.24
CA ALA A 51 12.43 -11.24 31.50
C ALA A 51 11.09 -11.98 31.63
N MET A 52 10.00 -11.39 31.13
CA MET A 52 8.66 -11.99 31.13
C MET A 52 8.57 -13.18 30.19
N VAL A 53 9.18 -13.08 29.01
CA VAL A 53 9.21 -14.14 28.00
C VAL A 53 9.98 -15.36 28.50
N LEU A 54 11.12 -15.12 29.14
CA LEU A 54 12.08 -16.17 29.49
C LEU A 54 11.84 -16.80 30.86
N ALA A 55 11.10 -16.15 31.77
CA ALA A 55 10.89 -16.61 33.14
C ALA A 55 10.34 -18.04 33.26
N LYS A 56 9.25 -18.35 32.55
CA LYS A 56 8.60 -19.67 32.63
C LYS A 56 9.49 -20.78 32.06
N PRO A 57 10.05 -20.66 30.83
CA PRO A 57 11.02 -21.62 30.30
C PRO A 57 12.26 -21.80 31.18
N ALA A 58 12.74 -20.73 31.82
CA ALA A 58 13.91 -20.76 32.69
C ALA A 58 13.62 -21.34 34.10
N GLY A 59 12.34 -21.48 34.48
CA GLY A 59 11.96 -21.85 35.86
C GLY A 59 12.33 -20.78 36.90
N MET A 60 12.46 -19.53 36.49
CA MET A 60 12.92 -18.40 37.31
C MET A 60 11.82 -17.35 37.50
N LYS A 61 11.97 -16.47 38.51
CA LYS A 61 11.07 -15.32 38.64
C LYS A 61 11.47 -14.26 37.61
N PRO A 62 10.51 -13.62 36.92
CA PRO A 62 10.85 -12.60 35.90
C PRO A 62 11.65 -11.43 36.48
N ARG A 63 11.38 -11.00 37.72
CA ARG A 63 12.17 -9.96 38.39
C ARG A 63 13.65 -10.33 38.60
N ASP A 64 13.95 -11.59 38.86
CA ASP A 64 15.34 -12.04 39.08
C ASP A 64 16.12 -11.96 37.76
N ILE A 65 15.50 -12.38 36.65
CA ILE A 65 16.05 -12.21 35.30
C ILE A 65 16.20 -10.73 34.96
N ALA A 66 15.18 -9.91 35.23
CA ALA A 66 15.19 -8.49 34.91
C ALA A 66 16.29 -7.73 35.67
N ALA A 67 16.55 -8.06 36.95
CA ALA A 67 17.60 -7.43 37.74
C ALA A 67 19.01 -7.76 37.21
N ALA A 68 19.25 -9.03 36.86
CA ALA A 68 20.52 -9.46 36.26
C ALA A 68 20.75 -8.84 34.88
N LEU A 69 19.69 -8.71 34.07
CA LEU A 69 19.73 -8.06 32.77
C LEU A 69 19.94 -6.54 32.89
N SER A 70 19.20 -5.87 33.79
CA SER A 70 19.33 -4.44 34.11
C SER A 70 20.78 -4.05 34.40
N THR A 71 21.48 -4.83 35.22
CA THR A 71 22.88 -4.58 35.60
C THR A 71 23.82 -4.58 34.38
N ARG A 72 23.59 -5.48 33.41
CA ARG A 72 24.40 -5.58 32.19
C ARG A 72 24.08 -4.46 31.21
N LEU A 73 22.80 -4.13 31.03
CA LEU A 73 22.41 -3.04 30.13
C LEU A 73 22.84 -1.68 30.66
N ALA A 74 22.81 -1.46 31.98
CA ALA A 74 23.31 -0.23 32.59
C ALA A 74 24.84 -0.05 32.46
N ALA A 75 25.57 -1.10 32.06
CA ALA A 75 27.01 -1.02 31.77
C ALA A 75 27.32 -0.60 30.31
N LEU A 76 26.30 -0.48 29.45
CA LEU A 76 26.46 -0.01 28.08
C LEU A 76 26.53 1.52 28.06
N ASP A 77 27.55 2.08 27.39
CA ASP A 77 27.77 3.54 27.33
C ASP A 77 26.58 4.34 26.78
N HIS A 78 25.73 3.70 25.96
CA HIS A 78 24.58 4.31 25.33
C HIS A 78 23.27 4.18 26.15
N VAL A 79 23.32 3.52 27.32
CA VAL A 79 22.21 3.39 28.27
C VAL A 79 22.50 4.25 29.50
N ALA A 80 21.69 5.28 29.71
CA ALA A 80 21.81 6.14 30.89
C ALA A 80 21.19 5.49 32.14
N GLU A 81 20.10 4.75 31.97
CA GLU A 81 19.39 4.09 33.08
C GLU A 81 18.68 2.81 32.59
N ALA A 82 18.70 1.76 33.41
CA ALA A 82 17.92 0.55 33.19
C ALA A 82 17.14 0.16 34.46
N GLU A 83 15.83 0.38 34.47
CA GLU A 83 14.96 0.21 35.64
C GLU A 83 14.02 -1.00 35.50
N VAL A 84 13.97 -1.85 36.53
CA VAL A 84 13.04 -2.99 36.59
C VAL A 84 11.64 -2.52 37.03
N ALA A 85 10.68 -2.56 36.11
CA ALA A 85 9.30 -2.15 36.34
C ALA A 85 8.34 -3.34 36.56
N GLY A 86 7.42 -3.16 37.51
CA GLY A 86 6.31 -4.08 37.75
C GLY A 86 6.74 -5.55 37.92
N PRO A 87 6.14 -6.49 37.17
CA PRO A 87 6.42 -7.92 37.30
C PRO A 87 7.76 -8.38 36.71
N GLY A 88 8.48 -7.52 35.99
CA GLY A 88 9.72 -7.87 35.28
C GLY A 88 9.89 -7.24 33.90
N PHE A 89 9.20 -6.13 33.62
CA PHE A 89 9.57 -5.29 32.46
C PHE A 89 10.86 -4.56 32.76
N LEU A 90 11.63 -4.24 31.73
CA LEU A 90 12.83 -3.43 31.87
C LEU A 90 12.69 -2.17 31.03
N ASN A 91 12.65 -1.03 31.71
CA ASN A 91 12.58 0.31 31.16
C ASN A 91 13.99 0.85 30.98
N LEU A 92 14.28 1.46 29.83
CA LEU A 92 15.61 1.95 29.46
C LEU A 92 15.52 3.44 29.12
N ARG A 93 16.40 4.24 29.73
CA ARG A 93 16.69 5.60 29.32
C ARG A 93 18.01 5.62 28.57
N LEU A 94 18.04 6.22 27.40
CA LEU A 94 19.25 6.29 26.58
C LEU A 94 20.07 7.52 26.93
N ALA A 95 21.38 7.44 26.69
CA ALA A 95 22.26 8.60 26.79
C ALA A 95 21.91 9.65 25.71
N ASP A 96 22.02 10.93 26.03
CA ASP A 96 21.65 12.02 25.11
C ASP A 96 22.43 11.97 23.79
N SER A 97 23.67 11.46 23.82
CA SER A 97 24.51 11.26 22.63
C SER A 97 23.86 10.36 21.58
N VAL A 98 23.05 9.39 22.00
CA VAL A 98 22.36 8.46 21.08
C VAL A 98 21.42 9.22 20.14
N TRP A 99 20.78 10.29 20.61
CA TRP A 99 19.85 11.07 19.80
C TRP A 99 20.57 11.92 18.75
N ALA A 100 21.76 12.44 19.09
CA ALA A 100 22.63 13.08 18.12
C ALA A 100 23.13 12.08 17.07
N ASP A 101 23.50 10.85 17.47
CA ASP A 101 23.93 9.79 16.56
C ASP A 101 22.81 9.35 15.60
N VAL A 102 21.56 9.30 16.06
CA VAL A 102 20.40 9.05 15.19
C VAL A 102 20.31 10.12 14.10
N ILE A 103 20.39 11.40 14.47
CA ILE A 103 20.31 12.50 13.50
C ILE A 103 21.46 12.42 12.50
N ALA A 104 22.68 12.21 12.99
CA ALA A 104 23.85 12.04 12.12
C ALA A 104 23.65 10.89 11.14
N THR A 105 23.16 9.74 11.62
CA THR A 105 22.87 8.58 10.78
C THR A 105 21.84 8.90 9.71
N VAL A 106 20.73 9.56 10.04
CA VAL A 106 19.69 9.92 9.06
C VAL A 106 20.22 10.84 7.94
N ILE A 107 21.23 11.66 8.25
CA ILE A 107 21.85 12.57 7.29
C ILE A 107 22.84 11.83 6.38
N GLU A 108 23.64 10.93 6.97
CA GLU A 108 24.70 10.19 6.27
C GLU A 108 24.16 9.00 5.45
N ASP A 109 23.12 8.34 5.96
CA ASP A 109 22.49 7.15 5.38
C ASP A 109 21.27 7.56 4.54
N HIS A 110 21.45 7.68 3.23
CA HIS A 110 20.36 7.98 2.29
C HIS A 110 19.29 6.88 2.25
N ASP A 111 19.62 5.68 2.72
CA ASP A 111 18.72 4.53 2.81
C ASP A 111 18.14 4.36 4.23
N PHE A 112 18.26 5.37 5.10
CA PHE A 112 17.74 5.29 6.45
C PHE A 112 16.25 4.91 6.48
N GLY A 113 15.97 3.76 7.06
CA GLY A 113 14.62 3.19 7.17
C GLY A 113 14.32 2.10 6.15
N ARG A 114 15.12 1.95 5.08
CA ARG A 114 15.07 0.76 4.23
C ARG A 114 15.39 -0.48 5.07
N SER A 115 14.76 -1.58 4.71
CA SER A 115 14.90 -2.86 5.39
C SER A 115 15.14 -3.96 4.36
N ASP A 116 15.82 -5.02 4.75
CA ASP A 116 16.02 -6.24 3.98
C ASP A 116 15.06 -7.36 4.41
N MET A 117 14.01 -7.04 5.18
CA MET A 117 13.05 -8.03 5.71
C MET A 117 12.38 -8.89 4.63
N GLY A 118 12.24 -8.38 3.41
CA GLY A 118 11.72 -9.12 2.26
C GLY A 118 12.72 -10.14 1.69
N ALA A 119 14.02 -10.00 1.97
CA ALA A 119 15.08 -10.91 1.55
C ALA A 119 15.07 -11.28 0.05
N GLY A 120 14.59 -10.37 -0.81
CA GLY A 120 14.45 -10.62 -2.25
C GLY A 120 13.32 -11.58 -2.63
N GLN A 121 12.42 -11.91 -1.70
CA GLN A 121 11.22 -12.70 -1.99
C GLN A 121 10.37 -11.98 -3.03
N ARG A 122 9.85 -12.76 -3.98
CA ARG A 122 9.10 -12.25 -5.13
C ARG A 122 7.65 -12.09 -4.76
N VAL A 123 7.11 -10.89 -4.85
CA VAL A 123 5.71 -10.60 -4.53
C VAL A 123 4.98 -10.00 -5.73
N ASN A 124 3.83 -10.57 -6.06
CA ASN A 124 2.92 -9.98 -7.03
C ASN A 124 1.91 -9.09 -6.29
N VAL A 125 1.81 -7.82 -6.69
CA VAL A 125 0.79 -6.90 -6.20
C VAL A 125 -0.11 -6.56 -7.38
N GLU A 126 -1.29 -7.17 -7.40
CA GLU A 126 -2.33 -6.88 -8.37
C GLU A 126 -3.28 -5.80 -7.85
N TYR A 127 -3.56 -4.80 -8.67
CA TYR A 127 -4.49 -3.74 -8.31
C TYR A 127 -5.09 -3.04 -9.52
N VAL A 128 -6.17 -2.28 -9.28
CA VAL A 128 -7.04 -1.65 -10.29
C VAL A 128 -7.89 -2.66 -11.05
N SER A 129 -7.27 -3.51 -11.89
CA SER A 129 -7.90 -4.59 -12.67
C SER A 129 -9.32 -4.29 -13.18
N ALA A 130 -9.55 -3.04 -13.62
CA ALA A 130 -10.85 -2.59 -14.09
C ALA A 130 -11.09 -3.11 -15.51
N ASN A 131 -12.35 -3.43 -15.82
CA ASN A 131 -12.71 -3.87 -17.16
C ASN A 131 -12.37 -2.78 -18.18
N PRO A 132 -11.84 -3.13 -19.37
CA PRO A 132 -11.39 -2.17 -20.36
C PRO A 132 -12.56 -1.58 -21.16
N THR A 133 -13.57 -1.04 -20.47
CA THR A 133 -14.81 -0.56 -21.08
C THR A 133 -15.01 0.95 -20.96
N GLY A 134 -14.08 1.66 -20.32
CA GLY A 134 -14.13 3.11 -20.19
C GLY A 134 -13.04 3.67 -19.28
N PRO A 135 -13.07 4.98 -19.01
CA PRO A 135 -12.12 5.64 -18.11
C PRO A 135 -12.23 5.10 -16.68
N LEU A 136 -11.12 5.20 -15.95
CA LEU A 136 -11.12 4.85 -14.52
C LEU A 136 -11.97 5.86 -13.74
N HIS A 137 -12.73 5.38 -12.75
CA HIS A 137 -13.51 6.22 -11.86
C HIS A 137 -12.90 6.30 -10.45
N VAL A 138 -13.42 7.19 -9.60
CA VAL A 138 -12.86 7.43 -8.26
C VAL A 138 -12.74 6.18 -7.37
N GLY A 139 -13.63 5.20 -7.53
CA GLY A 139 -13.50 3.90 -6.86
C GLY A 139 -12.21 3.16 -7.21
N HIS A 140 -11.77 3.23 -8.48
CA HIS A 140 -10.51 2.66 -8.94
C HIS A 140 -9.32 3.49 -8.44
N THR A 141 -9.46 4.82 -8.35
CA THR A 141 -8.38 5.70 -7.84
C THR A 141 -7.89 5.27 -6.48
N ARG A 142 -8.77 4.90 -5.55
CA ARG A 142 -8.35 4.46 -4.22
C ARG A 142 -7.55 3.17 -4.26
N GLY A 143 -8.01 2.19 -5.04
CA GLY A 143 -7.29 0.93 -5.27
C GLY A 143 -5.94 1.15 -5.95
N ALA A 144 -5.87 2.06 -6.92
CA ALA A 144 -4.66 2.48 -7.61
C ALA A 144 -3.62 3.03 -6.63
N VAL A 145 -4.00 4.04 -5.82
CA VAL A 145 -3.09 4.65 -4.84
C VAL A 145 -2.65 3.65 -3.77
N PHE A 146 -3.59 2.87 -3.23
CA PHE A 146 -3.27 1.90 -2.19
C PHE A 146 -2.32 0.82 -2.70
N GLY A 147 -2.61 0.23 -3.87
CA GLY A 147 -1.80 -0.83 -4.47
C GLY A 147 -0.39 -0.35 -4.80
N ASP A 148 -0.26 0.83 -5.41
CA ASP A 148 1.05 1.39 -5.75
C ASP A 148 1.85 1.78 -4.50
N ALA A 149 1.24 2.42 -3.50
CA ALA A 149 1.93 2.73 -2.24
C ALA A 149 2.34 1.48 -1.45
N LEU A 150 1.53 0.41 -1.51
CA LEU A 150 1.91 -0.88 -0.93
C LEU A 150 3.08 -1.52 -1.69
N ALA A 151 3.05 -1.49 -3.03
CA ALA A 151 4.15 -1.98 -3.85
C ALA A 151 5.46 -1.23 -3.56
N ASN A 152 5.42 0.11 -3.47
CA ASN A 152 6.57 0.93 -3.10
C ASN A 152 7.08 0.63 -1.68
N LEU A 153 6.17 0.40 -0.73
CA LEU A 153 6.53 0.04 0.64
C LEU A 153 7.23 -1.32 0.71
N LEU A 154 6.77 -2.31 -0.05
CA LEU A 154 7.37 -3.64 -0.11
C LEU A 154 8.75 -3.60 -0.80
N ASP A 155 8.89 -2.82 -1.88
CA ASP A 155 10.19 -2.57 -2.51
C ASP A 155 11.17 -1.91 -1.54
N TYR A 156 10.69 -0.91 -0.80
CA TYR A 156 11.47 -0.20 0.23
C TYR A 156 11.91 -1.13 1.39
N THR A 157 11.23 -2.25 1.59
CA THR A 157 11.56 -3.28 2.58
C THR A 157 12.17 -4.56 1.99
N GLY A 158 12.70 -4.49 0.77
CA GLY A 158 13.58 -5.51 0.20
C GLY A 158 12.86 -6.69 -0.45
N TRP A 159 11.60 -6.52 -0.84
CA TRP A 159 10.87 -7.48 -1.69
C TRP A 159 11.15 -7.23 -3.18
N ASP A 160 11.17 -8.29 -4.00
CA ASP A 160 11.14 -8.18 -5.47
C ASP A 160 9.69 -8.05 -5.95
N VAL A 161 9.23 -6.82 -6.14
CA VAL A 161 7.82 -6.50 -6.38
C VAL A 161 7.49 -6.49 -7.87
N THR A 162 6.40 -7.14 -8.25
CA THR A 162 5.75 -6.99 -9.56
C THR A 162 4.37 -6.36 -9.41
N ARG A 163 4.18 -5.16 -9.99
CA ARG A 163 2.89 -4.48 -10.13
C ARG A 163 2.15 -5.05 -11.34
N GLU A 164 0.99 -5.65 -11.12
CA GLU A 164 0.24 -6.33 -12.18
C GLU A 164 -1.18 -5.77 -12.31
N TYR A 165 -1.62 -5.61 -13.56
CA TYR A 165 -2.98 -5.25 -13.92
C TYR A 165 -3.62 -6.41 -14.69
N TYR A 166 -4.72 -6.96 -14.19
CA TYR A 166 -5.50 -7.96 -14.92
C TYR A 166 -6.53 -7.29 -15.83
N ILE A 167 -6.47 -7.60 -17.13
CA ILE A 167 -7.39 -7.10 -18.15
C ILE A 167 -8.48 -8.15 -18.36
N ASN A 168 -9.70 -7.83 -17.92
CA ASN A 168 -10.89 -8.64 -18.18
C ASN A 168 -11.42 -8.40 -19.62
N ASP A 169 -10.65 -8.85 -20.60
CA ASP A 169 -10.96 -8.74 -22.03
C ASP A 169 -11.57 -10.02 -22.63
N GLY A 170 -11.86 -11.02 -21.79
CA GLY A 170 -12.48 -12.30 -22.18
C GLY A 170 -14.01 -12.25 -22.27
N GLY A 171 -14.66 -11.36 -21.50
CA GLY A 171 -16.11 -11.38 -21.27
C GLY A 171 -16.97 -10.61 -22.29
N ALA A 172 -18.29 -10.79 -22.15
CA ALA A 172 -19.31 -10.17 -23.03
C ALA A 172 -19.38 -8.63 -22.96
N GLN A 173 -18.83 -8.01 -21.90
CA GLN A 173 -18.79 -6.55 -21.79
C GLN A 173 -17.94 -5.91 -22.90
N VAL A 174 -16.92 -6.61 -23.39
CA VAL A 174 -16.10 -6.11 -24.50
C VAL A 174 -16.87 -6.13 -25.82
N ASP A 175 -17.78 -7.09 -26.01
CA ASP A 175 -18.66 -7.10 -27.17
C ASP A 175 -19.64 -5.90 -27.13
N VAL A 176 -20.13 -5.54 -25.94
CA VAL A 176 -20.96 -4.34 -25.73
C VAL A 176 -20.16 -3.06 -26.02
N LEU A 177 -18.90 -3.01 -25.61
CA LEU A 177 -17.98 -1.92 -25.96
C LEU A 177 -17.80 -1.82 -27.48
N ALA A 178 -17.52 -2.93 -28.15
CA ALA A 178 -17.34 -2.98 -29.59
C ALA A 178 -18.58 -2.46 -30.34
N ARG A 179 -19.78 -2.89 -29.93
CA ARG A 179 -21.04 -2.37 -30.47
C ARG A 179 -21.19 -0.87 -30.23
N SER A 180 -20.80 -0.37 -29.06
CA SER A 180 -20.86 1.06 -28.72
C SER A 180 -19.89 1.89 -29.58
N VAL A 181 -18.68 1.38 -29.83
CA VAL A 181 -17.71 2.01 -30.75
C VAL A 181 -18.20 1.96 -32.19
N TYR A 182 -18.84 0.88 -32.63
CA TYR A 182 -19.45 0.81 -33.95
C TYR A 182 -20.53 1.88 -34.16
N LEU A 183 -21.36 2.16 -33.14
CA LEU A 183 -22.32 3.27 -33.20
C LEU A 183 -21.62 4.62 -33.34
N ARG A 184 -20.53 4.88 -32.59
CA ARG A 184 -19.72 6.11 -32.73
C ARG A 184 -19.03 6.19 -34.10
N TYR A 185 -18.64 5.06 -34.68
CA TYR A 185 -18.11 5.01 -36.05
C TYR A 185 -19.17 5.39 -37.10
N LEU A 186 -20.40 4.91 -36.96
CA LEU A 186 -21.51 5.32 -37.85
C LEU A 186 -21.85 6.81 -37.68
N GLU A 187 -21.84 7.30 -36.44
CA GLU A 187 -22.01 8.73 -36.14
C GLU A 187 -20.91 9.59 -36.81
N ALA A 188 -19.65 9.13 -36.79
CA ALA A 188 -18.54 9.78 -37.49
C ALA A 188 -18.72 9.80 -39.02
N HIS A 189 -19.53 8.90 -39.59
CA HIS A 189 -19.97 8.93 -40.99
C HIS A 189 -21.21 9.80 -41.24
N GLY A 190 -21.66 10.54 -40.22
CA GLY A 190 -22.82 11.42 -40.30
C GLY A 190 -24.17 10.69 -40.23
N GLN A 191 -24.19 9.43 -39.80
CA GLN A 191 -25.43 8.70 -39.57
C GLN A 191 -26.02 9.05 -38.20
N GLU A 192 -27.35 9.14 -38.14
CA GLU A 192 -28.06 9.27 -36.86
C GLU A 192 -28.08 7.91 -36.15
N VAL A 193 -27.56 7.85 -34.93
CA VAL A 193 -27.48 6.62 -34.13
C VAL A 193 -28.20 6.77 -32.81
N ALA A 194 -28.76 5.66 -32.33
CA ALA A 194 -29.39 5.57 -31.01
C ALA A 194 -28.64 4.55 -30.15
N PHE A 195 -28.26 4.96 -28.95
CA PHE A 195 -27.65 4.07 -27.96
C PHE A 195 -28.76 3.34 -27.21
N ALA A 196 -28.82 2.02 -27.37
CA ALA A 196 -29.76 1.18 -26.64
C ALA A 196 -29.36 1.05 -25.16
N ASP A 197 -30.34 0.76 -24.30
CA ASP A 197 -30.10 0.48 -22.89
C ASP A 197 -29.07 -0.66 -22.72
N GLY A 198 -28.05 -0.41 -21.91
CA GLY A 198 -26.94 -1.34 -21.68
C GLY A 198 -25.71 -1.13 -22.57
N THR A 199 -25.76 -0.23 -23.56
CA THR A 199 -24.56 0.21 -24.29
C THR A 199 -23.76 1.27 -23.51
N TYR A 200 -22.59 1.65 -24.01
CA TYR A 200 -21.75 2.70 -23.42
C TYR A 200 -21.86 3.99 -24.25
N PRO A 201 -22.67 4.98 -23.82
CA PRO A 201 -22.90 6.20 -24.60
C PRO A 201 -21.91 7.33 -24.31
N GLY A 202 -20.87 7.11 -23.50
CA GLY A 202 -20.00 8.21 -23.03
C GLY A 202 -19.22 8.91 -24.14
N ASP A 203 -18.93 10.19 -23.94
CA ASP A 203 -18.21 11.03 -24.91
C ASP A 203 -16.77 10.53 -25.15
N TYR A 204 -16.20 9.79 -24.21
CA TYR A 204 -14.88 9.17 -24.34
C TYR A 204 -14.77 8.19 -25.53
N LEU A 205 -15.89 7.69 -26.07
CA LEU A 205 -15.90 6.83 -27.27
C LEU A 205 -16.00 7.59 -28.59
N VAL A 206 -16.29 8.90 -28.59
CA VAL A 206 -16.43 9.69 -29.83
C VAL A 206 -15.13 9.66 -30.63
N ALA A 207 -14.01 10.01 -29.99
CA ALA A 207 -12.69 9.98 -30.62
C ALA A 207 -12.27 8.57 -31.07
N VAL A 208 -12.76 7.53 -30.40
CA VAL A 208 -12.48 6.13 -30.77
C VAL A 208 -13.24 5.75 -32.04
N GLY A 209 -14.50 6.16 -32.16
CA GLY A 209 -15.29 5.97 -33.40
C GLY A 209 -14.70 6.71 -34.59
N GLU A 210 -14.24 7.95 -34.38
CA GLU A 210 -13.52 8.75 -35.39
C GLU A 210 -12.21 8.06 -35.81
N ALA A 211 -11.39 7.61 -34.85
CA ALA A 211 -10.16 6.88 -35.13
C ALA A 211 -10.40 5.55 -35.86
N LEU A 212 -11.50 4.85 -35.55
CA LEU A 212 -11.90 3.66 -36.29
C LEU A 212 -12.23 4.00 -37.74
N LYS A 213 -13.00 5.06 -37.98
CA LYS A 213 -13.32 5.56 -39.33
C LYS A 213 -12.06 5.89 -40.11
N ASP A 214 -11.11 6.60 -39.49
CA ASP A 214 -9.84 6.93 -40.15
C ASP A 214 -9.03 5.68 -40.51
N LYS A 215 -9.11 4.63 -39.69
CA LYS A 215 -8.40 3.36 -39.89
C LYS A 215 -9.01 2.50 -41.00
N VAL A 216 -10.33 2.38 -41.08
CA VAL A 216 -11.02 1.40 -41.95
C VAL A 216 -11.90 2.02 -43.02
N GLY A 217 -12.03 3.34 -43.08
CA GLY A 217 -12.89 4.04 -44.04
C GLY A 217 -14.35 3.71 -43.82
N ASP A 218 -15.04 3.28 -44.88
CA ASP A 218 -16.45 2.87 -44.88
C ASP A 218 -16.64 1.33 -44.87
N ALA A 219 -15.56 0.56 -44.65
CA ALA A 219 -15.57 -0.90 -44.81
C ALA A 219 -16.64 -1.63 -43.99
N TYR A 220 -17.03 -1.08 -42.84
CA TYR A 220 -18.04 -1.67 -41.95
C TYR A 220 -19.42 -1.02 -42.07
N VAL A 221 -19.59 0.04 -42.88
CA VAL A 221 -20.91 0.65 -43.08
C VAL A 221 -21.86 -0.35 -43.75
N ASP A 222 -23.08 -0.45 -43.23
CA ASP A 222 -24.13 -1.37 -43.69
C ASP A 222 -23.73 -2.86 -43.70
N LYS A 223 -22.75 -3.25 -42.86
CA LYS A 223 -22.33 -4.65 -42.70
C LYS A 223 -22.93 -5.30 -41.46
N GLY A 224 -23.09 -6.63 -41.53
CA GLY A 224 -23.51 -7.46 -40.41
C GLY A 224 -22.46 -7.50 -39.30
N GLU A 225 -22.92 -7.75 -38.07
CA GLU A 225 -22.07 -7.80 -36.87
C GLU A 225 -20.92 -8.81 -36.97
N ASP A 226 -21.14 -9.92 -37.68
CA ASP A 226 -20.15 -10.96 -37.96
C ASP A 226 -18.92 -10.45 -38.75
N VAL A 227 -19.05 -9.33 -39.45
CA VAL A 227 -17.98 -8.76 -40.28
C VAL A 227 -17.01 -7.91 -39.48
N TRP A 228 -17.48 -7.27 -38.41
CA TRP A 228 -16.73 -6.22 -37.71
C TRP A 228 -16.53 -6.47 -36.21
N LEU A 229 -17.32 -7.34 -35.57
CA LEU A 229 -17.32 -7.45 -34.11
C LEU A 229 -15.94 -7.78 -33.54
N GLU A 230 -15.25 -8.78 -34.09
CA GLU A 230 -13.94 -9.20 -33.58
C GLU A 230 -12.87 -8.12 -33.79
N GLN A 231 -12.82 -7.48 -34.96
CA GLN A 231 -11.82 -6.44 -35.22
C GLN A 231 -12.08 -5.17 -34.41
N ILE A 232 -13.36 -4.79 -34.24
CA ILE A 232 -13.72 -3.64 -33.42
C ILE A 232 -13.52 -3.96 -31.93
N ARG A 233 -13.74 -5.21 -31.49
CA ARG A 233 -13.44 -5.65 -30.12
C ARG A 233 -11.97 -5.40 -29.78
N ASP A 234 -11.05 -5.94 -30.58
CA ASP A 234 -9.62 -5.75 -30.34
C ASP A 234 -9.22 -4.26 -30.41
N PHE A 235 -9.71 -3.52 -31.41
CA PHE A 235 -9.45 -2.09 -31.53
C PHE A 235 -9.97 -1.27 -30.35
N ALA A 236 -11.18 -1.55 -29.87
CA ALA A 236 -11.80 -0.84 -28.78
C ALA A 236 -11.12 -1.16 -27.44
N THR A 237 -10.76 -2.43 -27.20
CA THR A 237 -10.00 -2.83 -26.01
C THR A 237 -8.64 -2.12 -25.96
N ASP A 238 -7.90 -2.10 -27.07
CA ASP A 238 -6.61 -1.40 -27.14
C ASP A 238 -6.77 0.09 -26.82
N ALA A 239 -7.77 0.75 -27.43
CA ALA A 239 -8.05 2.17 -27.18
C ALA A 239 -8.44 2.45 -25.71
N MET A 240 -9.24 1.58 -25.08
CA MET A 240 -9.60 1.73 -23.67
C MET A 240 -8.41 1.47 -22.74
N MET A 241 -7.55 0.50 -23.08
CA MET A 241 -6.32 0.27 -22.32
C MET A 241 -5.34 1.43 -22.43
N ASP A 242 -5.25 2.10 -23.58
CA ASP A 242 -4.44 3.31 -23.73
C ASP A 242 -4.96 4.46 -22.86
N LEU A 243 -6.29 4.63 -22.80
CA LEU A 243 -6.93 5.59 -21.90
C LEU A 243 -6.63 5.28 -20.43
N ILE A 244 -6.78 4.01 -20.02
CA ILE A 244 -6.50 3.54 -18.66
C ILE A 244 -5.03 3.78 -18.29
N ARG A 245 -4.09 3.44 -19.18
CA ARG A 245 -2.65 3.69 -18.95
C ARG A 245 -2.35 5.17 -18.79
N ALA A 246 -2.96 6.03 -19.62
CA ALA A 246 -2.79 7.47 -19.49
C ALA A 246 -3.34 8.00 -18.15
N ASP A 247 -4.48 7.49 -17.69
CA ASP A 247 -5.07 7.81 -16.38
C ASP A 247 -4.19 7.39 -15.21
N LEU A 248 -3.65 6.17 -15.25
CA LEU A 248 -2.68 5.71 -14.23
C LEU A 248 -1.40 6.55 -14.24
N ALA A 249 -0.83 6.82 -15.41
CA ALA A 249 0.39 7.61 -15.55
C ALA A 249 0.22 9.03 -14.98
N ALA A 250 -0.96 9.64 -15.13
CA ALA A 250 -1.23 10.94 -14.57
C ALA A 250 -1.39 10.96 -13.05
N LEU A 251 -1.76 9.83 -12.46
CA LEU A 251 -1.70 9.61 -11.01
C LEU A 251 -0.28 9.23 -10.54
N GLY A 252 0.69 9.12 -11.46
CA GLY A 252 2.04 8.64 -11.16
C GLY A 252 2.09 7.14 -10.83
N VAL A 253 1.19 6.35 -11.42
CA VAL A 253 1.15 4.89 -11.26
C VAL A 253 1.62 4.22 -12.55
N GLU A 254 2.58 3.32 -12.42
CA GLU A 254 3.10 2.50 -13.52
C GLU A 254 2.95 1.01 -13.18
N MET A 255 2.57 0.20 -14.17
CA MET A 255 2.39 -1.24 -14.04
C MET A 255 3.55 -1.96 -14.72
N ASP A 256 4.12 -2.97 -14.06
CA ASP A 256 5.18 -3.80 -14.61
C ASP A 256 4.62 -4.81 -15.64
N LYS A 257 3.39 -5.26 -15.41
CA LYS A 257 2.72 -6.23 -16.28
C LYS A 257 1.23 -5.95 -16.44
N PHE A 258 0.75 -6.08 -17.67
CA PHE A 258 -0.67 -6.20 -17.99
C PHE A 258 -0.94 -7.65 -18.43
N TYR A 259 -1.87 -8.34 -17.77
CA TYR A 259 -2.23 -9.73 -18.05
C TYR A 259 -3.61 -9.80 -18.69
N SER A 260 -3.72 -10.35 -19.89
CA SER A 260 -4.99 -10.48 -20.62
C SER A 260 -5.72 -11.78 -20.26
N GLU A 261 -6.99 -11.69 -19.88
CA GLU A 261 -7.87 -12.85 -19.70
C GLU A 261 -8.02 -13.64 -21.01
N LYS A 262 -8.15 -12.95 -22.14
CA LYS A 262 -8.22 -13.55 -23.49
C LYS A 262 -7.03 -14.48 -23.74
N SER A 263 -5.86 -14.18 -23.19
CA SER A 263 -4.66 -15.02 -23.30
C SER A 263 -4.75 -16.38 -22.59
N LEU A 264 -5.73 -16.60 -21.70
CA LEU A 264 -5.97 -17.89 -21.04
C LEU A 264 -6.77 -18.85 -21.93
N TYR A 265 -7.65 -18.33 -22.77
CA TYR A 265 -8.53 -19.15 -23.59
C TYR A 265 -7.79 -19.78 -24.77
N GLY A 266 -8.04 -21.06 -25.03
CA GLY A 266 -7.44 -21.80 -26.14
C GLY A 266 -5.97 -22.18 -25.97
N THR A 267 -5.36 -21.90 -24.82
CA THR A 267 -3.94 -22.20 -24.53
C THR A 267 -3.72 -23.49 -23.75
N GLY A 268 -4.79 -24.11 -23.22
CA GLY A 268 -4.68 -25.23 -22.30
C GLY A 268 -4.38 -24.83 -20.86
N ARG A 269 -4.26 -23.53 -20.55
CA ARG A 269 -3.88 -23.06 -19.21
C ARG A 269 -4.97 -23.29 -18.17
N ILE A 270 -6.23 -23.10 -18.56
CA ILE A 270 -7.39 -23.36 -17.70
C ILE A 270 -7.48 -24.86 -17.40
N GLU A 271 -7.33 -25.68 -18.45
CA GLU A 271 -7.30 -27.13 -18.36
C GLU A 271 -6.19 -27.60 -17.42
N ALA A 272 -4.95 -27.10 -17.60
CA ALA A 272 -3.82 -27.46 -16.76
C ALA A 272 -4.03 -27.13 -15.26
N ALA A 273 -4.61 -25.98 -14.96
CA ALA A 273 -4.92 -25.58 -13.59
C ALA A 273 -5.96 -26.52 -12.96
N LEU A 274 -7.01 -26.87 -13.70
CA LEU A 274 -8.06 -27.76 -13.22
C LEU A 274 -7.60 -29.22 -13.14
N ASP A 275 -6.79 -29.68 -14.09
CA ASP A 275 -6.18 -31.02 -14.06
C ASP A 275 -5.22 -31.15 -12.87
N THR A 276 -4.53 -30.07 -12.49
CA THR A 276 -3.72 -30.02 -11.26
C THR A 276 -4.59 -30.23 -10.02
N LEU A 277 -5.75 -29.57 -9.93
CA LEU A 277 -6.69 -29.76 -8.82
C LEU A 277 -7.33 -31.16 -8.85
N ASP A 278 -7.66 -31.69 -10.03
CA ASP A 278 -8.22 -33.03 -10.21
C ASP A 278 -7.22 -34.12 -9.80
N GLY A 279 -5.95 -33.96 -10.18
CA GLY A 279 -4.85 -34.85 -9.76
C GLY A 279 -4.64 -34.87 -8.23
N LYS A 280 -5.07 -33.83 -7.52
CA LYS A 280 -5.11 -33.75 -6.05
C LYS A 280 -6.41 -34.31 -5.45
N GLY A 281 -7.35 -34.77 -6.28
CA GLY A 281 -8.67 -35.26 -5.85
C GLY A 281 -9.63 -34.17 -5.40
N LEU A 282 -9.37 -32.91 -5.78
CA LEU A 282 -10.14 -31.74 -5.37
C LEU A 282 -11.25 -31.37 -6.36
N ILE A 283 -11.29 -32.00 -7.54
CA ILE A 283 -12.39 -31.87 -8.49
C ILE A 283 -13.30 -33.11 -8.37
N TYR A 284 -14.61 -32.89 -8.29
CA TYR A 284 -15.58 -33.97 -8.21
C TYR A 284 -16.92 -33.58 -8.84
N VAL A 285 -17.80 -34.55 -9.07
CA VAL A 285 -19.19 -34.30 -9.50
C VAL A 285 -20.10 -34.39 -8.28
N GLY A 286 -20.88 -33.34 -8.03
CA GLY A 286 -21.79 -33.28 -6.90
C GLY A 286 -22.87 -32.22 -7.06
N THR A 287 -23.76 -32.14 -6.08
CA THR A 287 -24.88 -31.20 -6.05
C THR A 287 -24.69 -30.22 -4.91
N LEU A 288 -24.77 -28.91 -5.20
CA LEU A 288 -24.68 -27.87 -4.19
C LEU A 288 -25.97 -27.77 -3.38
N GLU A 289 -25.82 -27.45 -2.10
CA GLU A 289 -26.97 -27.07 -1.28
C GLU A 289 -27.63 -25.80 -1.81
N PRO A 290 -28.95 -25.65 -1.60
CA PRO A 290 -29.64 -24.42 -1.95
C PRO A 290 -29.01 -23.19 -1.28
N PRO A 291 -28.89 -22.05 -1.99
CA PRO A 291 -28.41 -20.81 -1.41
C PRO A 291 -29.17 -20.46 -0.13
N LYS A 292 -28.45 -19.98 0.89
CA LYS A 292 -29.08 -19.46 2.11
C LYS A 292 -29.87 -18.18 1.77
N GLY A 293 -31.19 -18.24 1.83
CA GLY A 293 -32.07 -17.08 1.58
C GLY A 293 -33.19 -17.37 0.59
N LYS A 294 -33.64 -16.34 -0.15
CA LYS A 294 -34.65 -16.50 -1.20
C LYS A 294 -34.00 -17.26 -2.37
N LEU A 295 -34.54 -18.43 -2.67
CA LEU A 295 -34.16 -19.19 -3.86
C LEU A 295 -34.42 -18.34 -5.10
N PRO A 296 -33.44 -18.18 -6.01
CA PRO A 296 -33.70 -17.71 -7.36
C PRO A 296 -34.83 -18.53 -7.99
N ASP A 297 -35.69 -17.89 -8.78
CA ASP A 297 -36.85 -18.56 -9.40
C ASP A 297 -36.42 -19.68 -10.38
N ASP A 298 -35.14 -19.71 -10.76
CA ASP A 298 -34.47 -20.66 -11.64
C ASP A 298 -33.53 -21.65 -10.90
N TRP A 299 -33.58 -21.72 -9.56
CA TRP A 299 -32.74 -22.67 -8.83
C TRP A 299 -33.27 -24.10 -8.92
N GLU A 300 -32.45 -25.00 -9.45
CA GLU A 300 -32.69 -26.45 -9.44
C GLU A 300 -31.46 -27.20 -8.92
N ALA A 301 -31.70 -28.24 -8.11
CA ALA A 301 -30.67 -29.15 -7.67
C ALA A 301 -30.16 -29.96 -8.88
N ARG A 302 -28.93 -29.70 -9.29
CA ARG A 302 -28.28 -30.36 -10.42
C ARG A 302 -26.85 -30.77 -10.08
N GLU A 303 -26.45 -31.93 -10.61
CA GLU A 303 -25.06 -32.37 -10.56
C GLU A 303 -24.18 -31.41 -11.39
N GLN A 304 -23.07 -31.00 -10.80
CA GLN A 304 -22.13 -30.04 -11.36
C GLN A 304 -20.71 -30.53 -11.07
N THR A 305 -19.76 -30.15 -11.93
CA THR A 305 -18.34 -30.31 -11.63
C THR A 305 -17.92 -29.23 -10.64
N LEU A 306 -17.52 -29.65 -9.45
CA LEU A 306 -17.21 -28.82 -8.31
C LEU A 306 -15.74 -28.91 -7.94
N PHE A 307 -15.15 -27.77 -7.59
CA PHE A 307 -13.92 -27.68 -6.84
C PHE A 307 -14.24 -27.72 -5.34
N ARG A 308 -13.61 -28.66 -4.63
CA ARG A 308 -13.69 -28.85 -3.19
C ARG A 308 -12.93 -27.76 -2.43
N SER A 309 -13.37 -26.52 -2.58
CA SER A 309 -12.76 -25.34 -1.96
C SER A 309 -12.96 -25.29 -0.45
N THR A 310 -13.96 -26.00 0.08
CA THR A 310 -14.24 -26.06 1.53
C THR A 310 -13.10 -26.70 2.32
N ASP A 311 -12.38 -27.67 1.74
CA ASP A 311 -11.17 -28.26 2.33
C ASP A 311 -10.03 -27.24 2.52
N HIS A 312 -10.12 -26.09 1.84
CA HIS A 312 -9.16 -24.98 1.89
C HIS A 312 -9.75 -23.71 2.52
N GLY A 313 -10.86 -23.82 3.26
CA GLY A 313 -11.42 -22.73 4.07
C GLY A 313 -12.45 -21.83 3.37
N ASP A 314 -12.96 -22.22 2.19
CA ASP A 314 -14.13 -21.60 1.58
C ASP A 314 -15.43 -21.99 2.29
N ASP A 315 -16.50 -21.22 2.09
CA ASP A 315 -17.81 -21.48 2.71
C ASP A 315 -18.62 -22.57 1.97
N VAL A 316 -18.41 -22.71 0.67
CA VAL A 316 -19.13 -23.65 -0.20
C VAL A 316 -18.24 -24.02 -1.37
N ASP A 317 -18.32 -25.28 -1.80
CA ASP A 317 -17.63 -25.77 -2.98
C ASP A 317 -18.07 -25.00 -4.24
N ARG A 318 -17.15 -24.81 -5.18
CA ARG A 318 -17.37 -23.88 -6.30
C ARG A 318 -17.54 -24.61 -7.62
N PRO A 319 -18.57 -24.29 -8.42
CA PRO A 319 -18.72 -24.86 -9.74
C PRO A 319 -17.63 -24.31 -10.68
N VAL A 320 -16.95 -25.22 -11.38
CA VAL A 320 -15.90 -24.88 -12.35
C VAL A 320 -16.36 -25.06 -13.80
N LYS A 321 -17.42 -25.86 -14.04
CA LYS A 321 -18.08 -26.01 -15.35
C LYS A 321 -19.54 -25.61 -15.30
N LYS A 322 -20.05 -25.03 -16.39
CA LYS A 322 -21.47 -24.79 -16.65
C LYS A 322 -22.14 -26.05 -17.23
N SER A 323 -23.47 -26.03 -17.30
CA SER A 323 -24.27 -27.13 -17.83
C SER A 323 -24.07 -27.40 -19.33
N ASP A 324 -23.63 -26.39 -20.08
CA ASP A 324 -23.30 -26.51 -21.51
C ASP A 324 -21.87 -27.04 -21.77
N GLY A 325 -21.15 -27.38 -20.70
CA GLY A 325 -19.76 -27.86 -20.76
C GLY A 325 -18.70 -26.76 -20.78
N SER A 326 -19.09 -25.49 -20.93
CA SER A 326 -18.16 -24.36 -20.88
C SER A 326 -17.69 -24.06 -19.45
N TRP A 327 -16.57 -23.35 -19.34
CA TRP A 327 -16.00 -22.96 -18.05
C TRP A 327 -16.84 -21.90 -17.33
N THR A 328 -16.90 -21.95 -15.99
CA THR A 328 -17.45 -20.83 -15.20
C THR A 328 -16.46 -19.67 -15.17
N TYR A 329 -16.90 -18.48 -14.76
CA TYR A 329 -15.99 -17.33 -14.58
C TYR A 329 -14.93 -17.56 -13.49
N PHE A 330 -15.11 -18.55 -12.63
CA PHE A 330 -14.13 -18.88 -11.60
C PHE A 330 -12.97 -19.72 -12.15
N ALA A 331 -13.16 -20.46 -13.24
CA ALA A 331 -12.09 -21.24 -13.86
C ALA A 331 -10.94 -20.38 -14.42
N PRO A 332 -11.16 -19.27 -15.17
CA PRO A 332 -10.07 -18.38 -15.56
C PRO A 332 -9.41 -17.72 -14.35
N ASP A 333 -10.15 -17.37 -13.28
CA ASP A 333 -9.55 -16.85 -12.04
C ASP A 333 -8.57 -17.86 -11.42
N ILE A 334 -8.96 -19.15 -11.33
CA ILE A 334 -8.09 -20.25 -10.88
C ILE A 334 -6.86 -20.36 -11.79
N ALA A 335 -7.05 -20.34 -13.10
CA ALA A 335 -5.98 -20.48 -14.08
C ALA A 335 -4.98 -19.33 -14.03
N TYR A 336 -5.47 -18.12 -13.81
CA TYR A 336 -4.66 -16.93 -13.66
C TYR A 336 -3.81 -16.97 -12.38
N HIS A 337 -4.37 -17.43 -11.27
CA HIS A 337 -3.60 -17.61 -10.03
C HIS A 337 -2.61 -18.77 -10.12
N TYR A 338 -2.98 -19.85 -10.82
CA TYR A 338 -2.06 -20.92 -11.17
C TYR A 338 -0.88 -20.38 -12.00
N ASP A 339 -1.13 -19.46 -12.93
CA ASP A 339 -0.07 -18.79 -13.68
C ASP A 339 0.86 -17.96 -12.81
N LYS A 340 0.33 -17.19 -11.85
CA LYS A 340 1.15 -16.45 -10.88
C LYS A 340 2.05 -17.40 -10.07
N ILE A 341 1.51 -18.52 -9.60
CA ILE A 341 2.27 -19.52 -8.83
C ILE A 341 3.39 -20.13 -9.69
N ASP A 342 3.08 -20.52 -10.92
CA ASP A 342 4.06 -21.10 -11.86
C ASP A 342 5.16 -20.10 -12.27
N ARG A 343 4.86 -18.79 -12.26
CA ARG A 343 5.87 -17.74 -12.45
C ARG A 343 6.84 -17.58 -11.28
N GLY A 344 6.62 -18.32 -10.18
CA GLY A 344 7.51 -18.41 -9.04
C GLY A 344 7.43 -17.19 -8.11
N PHE A 345 6.22 -16.66 -7.87
CA PHE A 345 6.00 -15.68 -6.80
C PHE A 345 5.92 -16.39 -5.45
N ASP A 346 6.61 -15.84 -4.45
CA ASP A 346 6.60 -16.32 -3.07
C ASP A 346 5.37 -15.85 -2.30
N ALA A 347 4.76 -14.74 -2.71
CA ALA A 347 3.53 -14.20 -2.13
C ALA A 347 2.68 -13.47 -3.17
N LEU A 348 1.36 -13.52 -3.01
CA LEU A 348 0.39 -12.82 -3.85
C LEU A 348 -0.42 -11.83 -3.01
N ILE A 349 -0.60 -10.63 -3.55
CA ILE A 349 -1.45 -9.59 -2.95
C ILE A 349 -2.40 -9.08 -4.02
N ASP A 350 -3.70 -9.20 -3.80
CA ASP A 350 -4.71 -8.61 -4.68
C ASP A 350 -5.44 -7.45 -3.97
N VAL A 351 -5.61 -6.33 -4.65
CA VAL A 351 -6.34 -5.16 -4.15
C VAL A 351 -7.69 -5.06 -4.86
N PHE A 352 -8.75 -5.40 -4.12
CA PHE A 352 -10.12 -5.43 -4.63
C PHE A 352 -10.98 -4.29 -4.09
N GLY A 353 -12.05 -3.96 -4.80
CA GLY A 353 -13.13 -3.15 -4.26
C GLY A 353 -13.91 -3.87 -3.17
N ALA A 354 -14.49 -3.14 -2.21
CA ALA A 354 -15.26 -3.72 -1.12
C ALA A 354 -16.49 -4.54 -1.56
N ASP A 355 -17.02 -4.27 -2.74
CA ASP A 355 -18.08 -5.02 -3.43
C ASP A 355 -17.68 -6.46 -3.78
N HIS A 356 -16.37 -6.75 -3.82
CA HIS A 356 -15.83 -8.08 -4.08
C HIS A 356 -15.50 -8.87 -2.80
N GLY A 357 -15.95 -8.42 -1.62
CA GLY A 357 -15.69 -9.12 -0.34
C GLY A 357 -16.11 -10.60 -0.34
N GLY A 358 -17.17 -10.97 -1.07
CA GLY A 358 -17.61 -12.36 -1.24
C GLY A 358 -16.71 -13.23 -2.13
N TYR A 359 -15.70 -12.65 -2.78
CA TYR A 359 -14.69 -13.37 -3.57
C TYR A 359 -13.46 -13.76 -2.74
N VAL A 360 -13.26 -13.18 -1.55
CA VAL A 360 -12.02 -13.35 -0.78
C VAL A 360 -11.73 -14.81 -0.44
N LYS A 361 -12.69 -15.52 0.16
CA LYS A 361 -12.48 -16.90 0.62
C LYS A 361 -12.25 -17.88 -0.52
N ARG A 362 -13.03 -17.78 -1.61
CA ARG A 362 -12.90 -18.68 -2.76
C ARG A 362 -11.54 -18.53 -3.45
N MET A 363 -11.02 -17.30 -3.56
CA MET A 363 -9.72 -17.06 -4.18
C MET A 363 -8.58 -17.56 -3.30
N LYS A 364 -8.64 -17.31 -1.99
CA LYS A 364 -7.66 -17.87 -1.04
C LYS A 364 -7.68 -19.39 -1.03
N ALA A 365 -8.85 -20.02 -1.12
CA ALA A 365 -8.98 -21.46 -1.22
C ALA A 365 -8.35 -22.00 -2.51
N ALA A 366 -8.58 -21.35 -3.65
CA ALA A 366 -7.96 -21.72 -4.93
C ALA A 366 -6.43 -21.65 -4.87
N VAL A 367 -5.85 -20.55 -4.39
CA VAL A 367 -4.38 -20.41 -4.26
C VAL A 367 -3.82 -21.42 -3.27
N SER A 368 -4.46 -21.63 -2.13
CA SER A 368 -4.05 -22.63 -1.15
C SER A 368 -4.01 -24.04 -1.77
N ALA A 369 -5.03 -24.41 -2.54
CA ALA A 369 -5.11 -25.70 -3.20
C ALA A 369 -4.07 -25.86 -4.31
N LEU A 370 -3.85 -24.84 -5.13
CA LEU A 370 -2.87 -24.88 -6.22
C LEU A 370 -1.44 -24.97 -5.69
N SER A 371 -1.13 -24.21 -4.63
CA SER A 371 0.23 -24.09 -4.07
C SER A 371 0.53 -25.05 -2.91
N ASP A 372 -0.39 -25.93 -2.52
CA ASP A 372 -0.25 -26.78 -1.32
C ASP A 372 0.05 -25.95 -0.03
N GLY A 373 -0.57 -24.76 0.03
CA GLY A 373 -0.38 -23.80 1.13
C GLY A 373 0.98 -23.11 1.19
N GLN A 374 1.86 -23.30 0.19
CA GLN A 374 3.19 -22.69 0.17
C GLN A 374 3.16 -21.20 -0.19
N VAL A 375 2.25 -20.78 -1.07
CA VAL A 375 2.14 -19.38 -1.52
C VAL A 375 0.94 -18.73 -0.83
N PRO A 376 1.13 -17.76 0.07
CA PRO A 376 0.03 -17.02 0.67
C PRO A 376 -0.60 -16.06 -0.35
N LEU A 377 -1.94 -15.97 -0.33
CA LEU A 377 -2.70 -14.91 -0.96
C LEU A 377 -3.29 -13.98 0.10
N ASP A 378 -2.88 -12.72 0.06
CA ASP A 378 -3.53 -11.64 0.80
C ASP A 378 -4.45 -10.83 -0.11
N ILE A 379 -5.66 -10.52 0.35
CA ILE A 379 -6.62 -9.75 -0.43
C ILE A 379 -7.00 -8.53 0.38
N LYS A 380 -6.69 -7.34 -0.16
CA LYS A 380 -6.97 -6.05 0.46
C LYS A 380 -8.21 -5.44 -0.15
N LEU A 381 -9.24 -5.26 0.68
CA LEU A 381 -10.47 -4.61 0.26
C LEU A 381 -10.35 -3.08 0.44
N CYS A 382 -10.61 -2.34 -0.62
CA CYS A 382 -10.70 -0.88 -0.61
C CYS A 382 -12.17 -0.45 -0.56
N GLN A 383 -12.56 0.26 0.50
CA GLN A 383 -13.90 0.84 0.63
C GLN A 383 -14.10 1.99 -0.34
N LEU A 384 -15.38 2.26 -0.64
CA LEU A 384 -15.77 3.33 -1.52
C LEU A 384 -15.35 4.71 -0.98
N VAL A 385 -15.03 5.60 -1.92
CA VAL A 385 -14.76 7.01 -1.67
C VAL A 385 -16.05 7.80 -1.89
N LYS A 386 -16.42 8.63 -0.92
CA LYS A 386 -17.50 9.59 -1.06
C LYS A 386 -16.91 10.93 -1.44
N LEU A 387 -17.45 11.54 -2.48
CA LEU A 387 -16.96 12.81 -3.00
C LEU A 387 -17.81 13.96 -2.51
N TRP A 388 -17.14 15.01 -2.08
CA TRP A 388 -17.73 16.22 -1.52
C TRP A 388 -17.09 17.45 -2.16
N LYS A 389 -17.86 18.52 -2.34
CA LYS A 389 -17.32 19.84 -2.71
C LYS A 389 -18.02 20.88 -1.87
N ASN A 390 -17.26 21.62 -1.04
CA ASN A 390 -17.81 22.59 -0.09
C ASN A 390 -18.86 21.96 0.87
N GLY A 391 -18.65 20.72 1.30
CA GLY A 391 -19.57 20.02 2.20
C GLY A 391 -20.85 19.45 1.56
N GLU A 392 -21.03 19.57 0.25
CA GLU A 392 -22.16 18.95 -0.48
C GLU A 392 -21.70 17.72 -1.28
N PRO A 393 -22.51 16.65 -1.39
CA PRO A 393 -22.16 15.48 -2.20
C PRO A 393 -21.94 15.88 -3.66
N PHE A 394 -20.80 15.47 -4.22
CA PHE A 394 -20.43 15.76 -5.60
C PHE A 394 -20.61 14.49 -6.45
N THR A 395 -21.50 14.56 -7.45
CA THR A 395 -21.81 13.44 -8.35
C THR A 395 -21.86 13.96 -9.80
N MET A 396 -21.37 13.16 -10.75
CA MET A 396 -21.35 13.37 -12.21
C MET A 396 -20.10 14.03 -12.84
N SER A 397 -19.66 13.49 -13.98
CA SER A 397 -18.62 14.03 -14.86
C SER A 397 -19.17 14.28 -16.25
N LYS A 398 -18.94 15.48 -16.81
CA LYS A 398 -19.38 15.77 -18.19
C LYS A 398 -18.73 14.85 -19.23
N ARG A 399 -17.51 14.33 -18.97
CA ARG A 399 -16.73 13.50 -19.92
C ARG A 399 -17.18 12.03 -19.96
N ALA A 400 -17.61 11.51 -18.82
CA ALA A 400 -17.93 10.09 -18.65
C ALA A 400 -19.42 9.83 -18.35
N GLY A 401 -20.25 10.88 -18.35
CA GLY A 401 -21.66 10.82 -18.00
C GLY A 401 -21.90 10.87 -16.49
N ASN A 402 -22.45 9.81 -15.90
CA ASN A 402 -23.00 9.86 -14.54
C ASN A 402 -22.00 9.55 -13.41
N PHE A 403 -20.70 9.41 -13.68
CA PHE A 403 -19.68 9.09 -12.67
C PHE A 403 -18.46 9.98 -12.77
N ILE A 404 -17.74 10.18 -11.66
CA ILE A 404 -16.53 11.00 -11.61
C ILE A 404 -15.30 10.15 -11.91
N THR A 405 -14.50 10.59 -12.88
CA THR A 405 -13.32 9.86 -13.33
C THR A 405 -12.13 10.10 -12.39
N LEU A 406 -11.15 9.19 -12.43
CA LEU A 406 -9.83 9.39 -11.81
C LEU A 406 -9.20 10.68 -12.34
N ARG A 407 -9.27 10.88 -13.66
CA ARG A 407 -8.76 12.06 -14.35
C ARG A 407 -9.35 13.35 -13.78
N ASP A 408 -10.66 13.39 -13.57
CA ASP A 408 -11.32 14.58 -13.02
C ASP A 408 -10.79 14.94 -11.63
N VAL A 409 -10.45 13.94 -10.80
CA VAL A 409 -9.87 14.18 -9.47
C VAL A 409 -8.46 14.75 -9.60
N VAL A 410 -7.61 14.11 -10.41
CA VAL A 410 -6.22 14.53 -10.62
C VAL A 410 -6.13 15.92 -11.27
N ASP A 411 -6.97 16.22 -12.26
CA ASP A 411 -7.00 17.51 -12.94
C ASP A 411 -7.40 18.65 -11.97
N GLU A 412 -8.26 18.37 -10.99
CA GLU A 412 -8.76 19.38 -10.04
C GLU A 412 -7.78 19.66 -8.88
N VAL A 413 -7.12 18.64 -8.32
CA VAL A 413 -6.30 18.81 -7.08
C VAL A 413 -4.85 18.37 -7.23
N GLY A 414 -4.48 17.77 -8.35
CA GLY A 414 -3.14 17.23 -8.62
C GLY A 414 -2.95 15.80 -8.10
N PRO A 415 -1.95 15.07 -8.66
CA PRO A 415 -1.68 13.68 -8.30
C PRO A 415 -1.21 13.53 -6.86
N ASP A 416 -0.27 14.35 -6.40
CA ASP A 416 0.31 14.28 -5.05
C ASP A 416 -0.75 14.39 -3.95
N VAL A 417 -1.66 15.37 -4.07
CA VAL A 417 -2.78 15.58 -3.14
C VAL A 417 -3.74 14.41 -3.18
N THR A 418 -4.06 13.91 -4.38
CA THR A 418 -4.92 12.73 -4.55
C THR A 418 -4.32 11.53 -3.84
N ARG A 419 -3.04 11.23 -4.08
CA ARG A 419 -2.33 10.08 -3.52
C ARG A 419 -2.25 10.14 -1.99
N PHE A 420 -1.79 11.26 -1.43
CA PHE A 420 -1.67 11.38 0.01
C PHE A 420 -3.03 11.27 0.69
N THR A 421 -4.05 11.97 0.18
CA THR A 421 -5.40 12.01 0.77
C THR A 421 -6.04 10.62 0.85
N MET A 422 -5.87 9.79 -0.19
CA MET A 422 -6.41 8.42 -0.23
C MET A 422 -5.81 7.50 0.85
N LEU A 423 -4.65 7.85 1.40
CA LEU A 423 -3.93 7.11 2.44
C LEU A 423 -4.07 7.72 3.84
N THR A 424 -4.87 8.79 4.00
CA THR A 424 -5.21 9.36 5.32
C THR A 424 -6.21 8.52 6.11
N ARG A 425 -6.62 7.36 5.59
CA ARG A 425 -7.48 6.37 6.24
C ARG A 425 -7.04 4.97 5.85
N LYS A 426 -7.41 3.99 6.68
CA LYS A 426 -7.26 2.57 6.34
C LYS A 426 -8.05 2.23 5.07
N ASN A 427 -7.56 1.32 4.25
CA ASN A 427 -8.23 0.89 3.01
C ASN A 427 -9.63 0.33 3.25
N ASP A 428 -9.83 -0.35 4.39
CA ASP A 428 -11.09 -0.98 4.78
C ASP A 428 -12.08 -0.02 5.47
N ALA A 429 -11.73 1.25 5.62
CA ALA A 429 -12.60 2.30 6.17
C ALA A 429 -13.14 3.21 5.04
N PRO A 430 -14.41 3.65 5.08
CA PRO A 430 -14.90 4.68 4.15
C PRO A 430 -14.04 5.95 4.20
N LEU A 431 -13.88 6.59 3.04
CA LEU A 431 -13.13 7.84 2.91
C LEU A 431 -14.03 8.93 2.34
N ASP A 432 -14.11 10.06 3.03
CA ASP A 432 -14.69 11.28 2.49
C ASP A 432 -13.57 12.11 1.86
N PHE A 433 -13.70 12.38 0.56
CA PHE A 433 -12.78 13.21 -0.19
C PHE A 433 -13.49 14.52 -0.54
N ASP A 434 -13.08 15.60 0.12
CA ASP A 434 -13.59 16.95 -0.16
C ASP A 434 -12.58 17.74 -0.98
N PHE A 435 -12.96 18.12 -2.20
CA PHE A 435 -12.11 18.86 -3.13
C PHE A 435 -11.58 20.17 -2.55
N ALA A 436 -12.42 20.92 -1.81
CA ALA A 436 -12.02 22.19 -1.24
C ALA A 436 -11.04 22.01 -0.08
N LYS A 437 -11.25 20.99 0.75
CA LYS A 437 -10.33 20.67 1.87
C LYS A 437 -9.00 20.11 1.37
N ALA A 438 -9.02 19.34 0.28
CA ALA A 438 -7.83 18.71 -0.28
C ALA A 438 -6.79 19.76 -0.75
N VAL A 439 -7.24 20.94 -1.19
CA VAL A 439 -6.36 22.04 -1.64
C VAL A 439 -6.21 23.16 -0.62
N GLU A 440 -6.80 23.02 0.57
CA GLU A 440 -6.75 24.03 1.61
C GLU A 440 -5.32 24.17 2.16
N GLN A 441 -4.81 25.40 2.24
CA GLN A 441 -3.51 25.72 2.84
C GLN A 441 -3.64 25.92 4.36
N SER A 442 -4.07 24.88 5.06
CA SER A 442 -4.27 24.91 6.51
C SER A 442 -3.73 23.67 7.19
N LYS A 443 -3.58 23.75 8.52
CA LYS A 443 -3.16 22.60 9.35
C LYS A 443 -4.14 21.43 9.33
N ASP A 444 -5.39 21.67 8.93
CA ASP A 444 -6.43 20.64 8.87
C ASP A 444 -6.31 19.81 7.57
N ASN A 445 -5.52 20.27 6.59
CA ASN A 445 -5.13 19.51 5.41
C ASN A 445 -3.78 18.78 5.69
N PRO A 446 -3.80 17.44 5.87
CA PRO A 446 -2.60 16.69 6.22
C PRO A 446 -1.55 16.70 5.09
N VAL A 447 -1.97 16.80 3.83
CA VAL A 447 -1.04 16.87 2.68
C VAL A 447 -0.24 18.16 2.75
N PHE A 448 -0.96 19.29 2.86
CA PHE A 448 -0.33 20.60 2.99
C PHE A 448 0.56 20.64 4.21
N TYR A 449 0.10 20.12 5.35
CA TYR A 449 0.85 20.17 6.60
C TYR A 449 2.22 19.47 6.51
N VAL A 450 2.28 18.27 5.92
CA VAL A 450 3.53 17.53 5.71
C VAL A 450 4.43 18.23 4.69
N GLN A 451 3.88 18.64 3.55
CA GLN A 451 4.63 19.34 2.50
C GLN A 451 5.18 20.70 2.99
N TYR A 452 4.41 21.39 3.83
CA TYR A 452 4.78 22.65 4.45
C TYR A 452 5.98 22.49 5.39
N ALA A 453 6.04 21.40 6.16
CA ALA A 453 7.23 21.07 6.95
C ALA A 453 8.47 20.93 6.06
N HIS A 454 8.38 20.13 4.99
CA HIS A 454 9.49 19.91 4.06
C HIS A 454 9.96 21.22 3.40
N ALA A 455 9.05 21.97 2.76
CA ALA A 455 9.38 23.23 2.09
C ALA A 455 9.96 24.29 3.05
N ARG A 456 9.47 24.33 4.29
CA ARG A 456 10.03 25.20 5.34
C ARG A 456 11.48 24.84 5.67
N ILE A 457 11.80 23.55 5.78
CA ILE A 457 13.18 23.10 6.02
C ILE A 457 14.08 23.50 4.86
N ARG A 458 13.62 23.30 3.62
CA ARG A 458 14.38 23.71 2.42
C ARG A 458 14.62 25.23 2.37
N SER A 459 13.66 26.03 2.84
CA SER A 459 13.85 27.48 3.00
C SER A 459 14.92 27.83 4.04
N VAL A 460 14.95 27.12 5.18
CA VAL A 460 15.98 27.28 6.22
C VAL A 460 17.37 26.98 5.67
N GLU A 461 17.50 25.93 4.87
CA GLU A 461 18.77 25.53 4.25
C GLU A 461 19.27 26.56 3.26
N ARG A 462 18.39 27.06 2.37
CA ARG A 462 18.74 28.18 1.48
C ARG A 462 19.18 29.42 2.26
N LYS A 463 18.55 29.70 3.42
CA LYS A 463 18.97 30.81 4.29
C LYS A 463 20.35 30.56 4.90
N ALA A 464 20.64 29.34 5.35
CA ALA A 464 21.96 28.98 5.87
C ALA A 464 23.05 29.09 4.80
N ASP A 465 22.77 28.63 3.58
CA ASP A 465 23.68 28.73 2.43
C ASP A 465 23.99 30.20 2.10
N ALA A 466 22.98 31.07 2.10
CA ALA A 466 23.14 32.50 1.87
C ALA A 466 23.96 33.22 2.96
N LEU A 467 23.99 32.66 4.17
CA LEU A 467 24.82 33.13 5.28
C LEU A 467 26.20 32.46 5.32
N GLU A 468 26.50 31.58 4.36
CA GLU A 468 27.73 30.79 4.28
C GLU A 468 27.96 29.91 5.53
N ILE A 469 26.87 29.45 6.16
CA ILE A 469 26.92 28.59 7.35
C ILE A 469 26.76 27.13 6.92
N ALA A 470 27.86 26.38 6.97
CA ALA A 470 27.82 24.94 6.78
C ALA A 470 27.18 24.21 7.98
N MET A 471 26.49 23.11 7.70
CA MET A 471 25.95 22.22 8.72
C MET A 471 27.09 21.62 9.56
N GLY A 472 26.93 21.67 10.88
CA GLY A 472 27.84 21.09 11.86
C GLY A 472 27.28 19.79 12.46
N PRO A 473 28.01 19.17 13.41
CA PRO A 473 27.52 18.01 14.13
C PRO A 473 26.23 18.33 14.90
N PRO A 474 25.27 17.37 15.00
CA PRO A 474 24.01 17.62 15.67
C PRO A 474 24.20 18.07 17.13
N GLN A 475 23.51 19.14 17.52
CA GLN A 475 23.50 19.64 18.89
C GLN A 475 22.06 19.75 19.39
N LEU A 476 21.74 18.98 20.43
CA LEU A 476 20.45 18.98 21.10
C LEU A 476 20.61 19.58 22.50
N SER A 477 19.68 20.45 22.88
CA SER A 477 19.75 21.28 24.09
C SER A 477 18.42 21.36 24.83
N ASP A 478 17.31 21.12 24.14
CA ASP A 478 15.96 21.23 24.70
C ASP A 478 15.15 19.94 24.49
N PRO A 479 14.29 19.55 25.46
CA PRO A 479 13.43 18.37 25.34
C PRO A 479 12.65 18.27 24.02
N ALA A 480 12.20 19.38 23.44
CA ALA A 480 11.49 19.38 22.15
C ALA A 480 12.39 18.94 20.97
N GLU A 481 13.69 19.19 21.03
CA GLU A 481 14.63 18.71 20.02
C GLU A 481 14.84 17.20 20.15
N PHE A 482 14.92 16.70 21.38
CA PHE A 482 14.98 15.26 21.66
C PHE A 482 13.69 14.53 21.23
N ASP A 483 12.52 15.13 21.39
CA ASP A 483 11.25 14.53 20.95
C ASP A 483 11.20 14.31 19.43
N VAL A 484 11.73 15.26 18.63
CA VAL A 484 11.85 15.08 17.18
C VAL A 484 12.88 13.98 16.86
N ALA A 485 14.01 13.94 17.55
CA ALA A 485 15.02 12.90 17.37
C ALA A 485 14.48 11.49 17.69
N ARG A 486 13.67 11.35 18.75
CA ARG A 486 12.94 10.12 19.08
C ARG A 486 11.99 9.71 17.94
N LYS A 487 11.25 10.66 17.38
CA LYS A 487 10.36 10.38 16.24
C LYS A 487 11.14 9.90 15.02
N LEU A 488 12.28 10.49 14.71
CA LEU A 488 13.17 10.02 13.64
C LEU A 488 13.64 8.58 13.89
N ALA A 489 13.99 8.23 15.14
CA ALA A 489 14.41 6.88 15.50
C ALA A 489 13.31 5.81 15.33
N GLU A 490 12.03 6.19 15.36
CA GLU A 490 10.89 5.27 15.14
C GLU A 490 10.74 4.84 13.67
N TRP A 491 11.27 5.60 12.70
CA TRP A 491 11.01 5.43 11.28
C TRP A 491 11.29 4.01 10.74
N PRO A 492 12.49 3.41 10.95
CA PRO A 492 12.78 2.09 10.38
C PRO A 492 11.81 1.00 10.86
N ARG A 493 11.51 0.99 12.18
CA ARG A 493 10.56 0.05 12.76
C ARG A 493 9.15 0.27 12.23
N LEU A 494 8.74 1.53 12.07
CA LEU A 494 7.40 1.85 11.55
C LEU A 494 7.23 1.34 10.11
N VAL A 495 8.24 1.53 9.26
CA VAL A 495 8.28 1.00 7.88
C VAL A 495 8.12 -0.51 7.87
N GLU A 496 8.92 -1.25 8.66
CA GLU A 496 8.83 -2.71 8.76
C GLU A 496 7.45 -3.19 9.21
N ILE A 497 6.85 -2.50 10.19
CA ILE A 497 5.50 -2.81 10.67
C ILE A 497 4.45 -2.53 9.61
N ALA A 498 4.57 -1.43 8.87
CA ALA A 498 3.65 -1.09 7.78
C ALA A 498 3.73 -2.15 6.67
N ALA A 499 4.94 -2.55 6.27
CA ALA A 499 5.17 -3.58 5.27
C ALA A 499 4.62 -4.94 5.74
N LYS A 500 4.97 -5.39 6.94
CA LYS A 500 4.50 -6.68 7.50
C LYS A 500 2.98 -6.82 7.53
N ASN A 501 2.26 -5.72 7.75
CA ASN A 501 0.80 -5.73 7.82
C ASN A 501 0.13 -5.35 6.48
N HIS A 502 0.92 -4.98 5.47
CA HIS A 502 0.47 -4.40 4.21
C HIS A 502 -0.44 -3.17 4.43
N GLU A 503 0.02 -2.24 5.26
CA GLU A 503 -0.72 -1.06 5.74
C GLU A 503 0.00 0.26 5.39
N PRO A 504 0.04 0.68 4.11
CA PRO A 504 0.75 1.89 3.69
C PRO A 504 0.21 3.19 4.31
N HIS A 505 -1.04 3.22 4.77
CA HIS A 505 -1.62 4.38 5.49
C HIS A 505 -0.83 4.74 6.77
N ARG A 506 -0.12 3.79 7.38
CA ARG A 506 0.72 4.06 8.56
C ARG A 506 1.85 5.03 8.24
N ILE A 507 2.35 5.03 7.01
CA ILE A 507 3.37 5.98 6.54
C ILE A 507 2.78 7.39 6.54
N ALA A 508 1.59 7.60 5.99
CA ALA A 508 0.92 8.90 5.98
C ALA A 508 0.69 9.44 7.41
N PHE A 509 0.27 8.58 8.35
CA PHE A 509 0.08 8.96 9.75
C PHE A 509 1.39 9.36 10.41
N TYR A 510 2.44 8.58 10.22
CA TYR A 510 3.76 8.89 10.76
C TYR A 510 4.32 10.21 10.21
N LEU A 511 4.19 10.46 8.91
CA LEU A 511 4.65 11.70 8.29
C LEU A 511 3.95 12.92 8.88
N TYR A 512 2.64 12.82 9.12
CA TYR A 512 1.87 13.86 9.78
C TYR A 512 2.34 14.09 11.22
N ASP A 513 2.59 13.02 11.98
CA ASP A 513 3.08 13.11 13.35
C ASP A 513 4.50 13.71 13.42
N LEU A 514 5.40 13.32 12.52
CA LEU A 514 6.75 13.88 12.43
C LEU A 514 6.71 15.36 12.07
N ALA A 515 5.89 15.74 11.08
CA ALA A 515 5.66 17.14 10.73
C ALA A 515 5.09 17.93 11.93
N SER A 516 4.15 17.34 12.68
CA SER A 516 3.57 17.94 13.89
C SER A 516 4.61 18.21 14.97
N SER A 517 5.48 17.24 15.24
CA SER A 517 6.59 17.38 16.19
C SER A 517 7.56 18.48 15.74
N PHE A 518 7.92 18.52 14.46
CA PHE A 518 8.80 19.56 13.92
C PHE A 518 8.16 20.95 13.99
N HIS A 519 6.87 21.09 13.64
CA HIS A 519 6.17 22.37 13.75
C HIS A 519 6.05 22.86 15.19
N SER A 520 5.88 21.94 16.14
CA SER A 520 5.86 22.28 17.56
C SER A 520 7.22 22.82 18.03
N LEU A 521 8.32 22.16 17.66
CA LEU A 521 9.68 22.65 17.89
C LEU A 521 9.89 24.04 17.26
N TRP A 522 9.50 24.20 15.99
CA TRP A 522 9.62 25.46 15.27
C TRP A 522 8.90 26.61 15.98
N ASN A 523 7.66 26.38 16.41
CA ASN A 523 6.84 27.40 17.05
C ASN A 523 7.40 27.79 18.42
N LYS A 524 8.01 26.85 19.15
CA LYS A 524 8.69 27.15 20.41
C LYS A 524 9.84 28.15 20.25
N GLY A 525 10.45 28.21 19.05
CA GLY A 525 11.45 29.24 18.70
C GLY A 525 10.91 30.68 18.64
N ASN A 526 9.59 30.87 18.64
CA ASN A 526 8.99 32.20 18.81
C ASN A 526 9.05 32.66 20.26
N ASP A 527 8.84 31.75 21.21
CA ASP A 527 8.84 32.01 22.64
C ASP A 527 10.27 32.02 23.22
N ASP A 528 11.11 31.10 22.75
CA ASP A 528 12.52 31.00 23.10
C ASP A 528 13.41 31.14 21.85
N PRO A 529 13.97 32.34 21.59
CA PRO A 529 14.84 32.58 20.44
C PRO A 529 16.08 31.66 20.38
N SER A 530 16.52 31.07 21.50
CA SER A 530 17.64 30.13 21.53
C SER A 530 17.33 28.80 20.82
N LEU A 531 16.05 28.52 20.57
CA LEU A 531 15.59 27.34 19.83
C LEU A 531 15.36 27.60 18.34
N ARG A 532 15.52 28.84 17.87
CA ARG A 532 15.49 29.12 16.43
C ARG A 532 16.64 28.39 15.75
N ILE A 533 16.34 27.78 14.60
CA ILE A 533 17.35 27.06 13.80
C ILE A 533 18.41 28.03 13.29
N ILE A 534 17.99 29.16 12.71
CA ILE A 534 18.90 30.22 12.26
C ILE A 534 19.01 31.30 13.34
N GLN A 535 20.23 31.49 13.84
CA GLN A 535 20.61 32.55 14.77
C GLN A 535 21.80 33.30 14.15
N GLU A 536 21.51 34.41 13.48
CA GLU A 536 22.48 35.16 12.65
C GLU A 536 23.73 35.60 13.45
N ASP A 537 23.55 35.96 14.73
CA ASP A 537 24.64 36.36 15.62
C ASP A 537 25.43 35.17 16.22
N HIS A 538 24.96 33.94 16.00
CA HIS A 538 25.52 32.71 16.58
C HIS A 538 25.73 31.62 15.50
N PRO A 539 26.67 31.82 14.55
CA PRO A 539 26.85 30.92 13.42
C PRO A 539 27.20 29.48 13.82
N ARG A 540 27.95 29.29 14.93
CA ARG A 540 28.28 27.96 15.45
C ARG A 540 27.05 27.21 15.99
N VAL A 541 26.13 27.92 16.63
CA VAL A 541 24.88 27.34 17.15
C VAL A 541 23.96 26.99 15.98
N THR A 542 23.86 27.89 15.00
CA THR A 542 23.13 27.63 13.75
C THR A 542 23.65 26.37 13.07
N ALA A 543 24.97 26.24 12.90
CA ALA A 543 25.58 25.06 12.29
C ALA A 543 25.14 23.75 12.96
N GLY A 544 25.14 23.68 14.30
CA GLY A 544 24.72 22.47 15.04
C GLY A 544 23.22 22.18 15.00
N LYS A 545 22.38 23.22 14.84
CA LYS A 545 20.92 23.08 14.74
C LYS A 545 20.42 22.72 13.35
N LEU A 546 21.22 22.91 12.29
CA LEU A 546 20.82 22.58 10.91
C LEU A 546 20.64 21.07 10.65
N ALA A 547 21.31 20.23 11.45
CA ALA A 547 21.27 18.78 11.27
C ALA A 547 19.87 18.20 11.52
N LEU A 548 19.18 18.61 12.59
CA LEU A 548 17.87 18.07 12.95
C LEU A 548 16.80 18.32 11.87
N PRO A 549 16.61 19.56 11.36
CA PRO A 549 15.75 19.82 10.21
C PRO A 549 16.12 19.00 8.97
N ARG A 550 17.41 18.89 8.61
CA ARG A 550 17.83 18.06 7.47
C ARG A 550 17.40 16.60 7.65
N ALA A 551 17.60 16.03 8.83
CA ALA A 551 17.18 14.67 9.12
C ALA A 551 15.65 14.50 8.98
N VAL A 552 14.87 15.49 9.45
CA VAL A 552 13.41 15.52 9.23
C VAL A 552 13.08 15.56 7.74
N ALA A 553 13.72 16.42 6.95
CA ALA A 553 13.49 16.49 5.51
C ALA A 553 13.80 15.17 4.79
N ASN A 554 14.90 14.50 5.15
CA ASN A 554 15.27 13.20 4.58
C ASN A 554 14.18 12.14 4.84
N VAL A 555 13.69 12.03 6.08
CA VAL A 555 12.63 11.06 6.42
C VAL A 555 11.29 11.43 5.78
N LEU A 556 10.92 12.72 5.77
CA LEU A 556 9.72 13.18 5.08
C LEU A 556 9.78 12.85 3.58
N SER A 557 10.93 13.11 2.94
CA SER A 557 11.15 12.79 1.53
C SER A 557 11.05 11.30 1.25
N ALA A 558 11.67 10.46 2.09
CA ALA A 558 11.60 9.00 1.95
C ALA A 558 10.17 8.49 2.07
N GLY A 559 9.42 8.91 3.09
CA GLY A 559 8.05 8.48 3.27
C GLY A 559 7.09 9.01 2.20
N LEU A 560 7.24 10.27 1.77
CA LEU A 560 6.48 10.81 0.64
C LEU A 560 6.76 10.01 -0.64
N GLY A 561 8.02 9.63 -0.88
CA GLY A 561 8.41 8.74 -1.97
C GLY A 561 7.72 7.38 -1.94
N ILE A 562 7.61 6.74 -0.76
CA ILE A 562 6.83 5.49 -0.59
C ILE A 562 5.37 5.71 -1.00
N LEU A 563 4.78 6.85 -0.63
CA LEU A 563 3.42 7.20 -1.03
C LEU A 563 3.29 7.64 -2.51
N GLY A 564 4.40 7.71 -3.25
CA GLY A 564 4.49 8.24 -4.62
C GLY A 564 4.14 9.73 -4.72
N VAL A 565 4.45 10.49 -3.67
CA VAL A 565 4.21 11.93 -3.57
C VAL A 565 5.53 12.66 -3.72
N THR A 566 5.57 13.69 -4.56
CA THR A 566 6.78 14.51 -4.74
C THR A 566 6.96 15.49 -3.58
N PRO A 567 8.08 15.50 -2.85
CA PRO A 567 8.34 16.48 -1.80
C PRO A 567 8.50 17.90 -2.37
N LEU A 568 7.82 18.88 -1.77
CA LEU A 568 7.88 20.28 -2.19
C LEU A 568 9.12 20.97 -1.65
N GLU A 569 9.90 21.56 -2.54
CA GLU A 569 11.08 22.37 -2.20
C GLU A 569 10.71 23.80 -1.75
N GLU A 570 9.58 24.31 -2.24
CA GLU A 570 9.05 25.65 -2.00
C GLU A 570 7.51 25.63 -2.04
N LEU A 571 6.89 26.49 -1.24
CA LEU A 571 5.45 26.73 -1.31
C LEU A 571 5.23 27.92 -2.23
N ARG A 572 4.35 27.75 -3.22
CA ARG A 572 3.96 28.80 -4.16
C ARG A 572 2.72 29.55 -3.70
#